data_AF-A0A4Q5NZZ7-F1
#
_entry.id   AF-A0A4Q5NZZ7-F1
#
_cell.length_a   1.000
_cell.length_b   1.000
_cell.length_c   1.000
_cell.angle_alpha   90.00
_cell.angle_beta   90.00
_cell.angle_gamma   90.00
#
_symmetry.space_group_name_H-M   'P 1'
#
loop_
_entity.id
_entity.type
_entity.pdbx_description
1 polymer ?
#
loop_
_entity_poly.entity_id
_entity_poly.type
_entity_poly.pdbx_seq_one_letter_code
_entity_poly.pdbx_strand_id
1 'polypeptide(L)'
;MKDETQKLPQARHDELFIEDMDGELLIYDAKHFCAHRLNPTAAWMWRHCDGKRTVSQATQLLSAELNQPVDEELVWLSLDTLNKAQLLLTSPERPSGAGDESRRAMIQKMAMAGGLMFLLPAVTALTKPALAQTEASSTPINVALASPTGRQVRTPAIKGASDWGAGVRGESQSSAGVYAKSERSNGMEGYSNSTPQKEAAGVRGESENSIGVDGVSRNGNAIRATTLQGTALWARHMNGGRAGLFEGKVEVKGDIQVTGDIQLANADCAEDFDIMDAENIEAGTVMVLCGESALQMSQTAYDKRVAGVISGAGDYAPGLILDKRPTGRPRKPVALMGKVFCKADARYGAIETGDLLTTSDTPGHVMKATDTMQTPGAVVGKALRGLTEGQGLIPILVSLQ
;
A
#
# COMPACT_ATOMS: atom_id res chain seq x y z
N MET A 1 34.95 12.65 70.12
CA MET A 1 33.67 12.47 69.42
C MET A 1 33.76 13.21 68.10
N LYS A 2 34.08 12.50 67.00
CA LYS A 2 34.08 13.06 65.65
C LYS A 2 33.22 12.14 64.78
N ASP A 3 32.06 12.67 64.41
CA ASP A 3 31.29 12.44 63.18
C ASP A 3 30.95 10.98 62.77
N GLU A 4 30.06 10.33 63.54
CA GLU A 4 29.42 9.06 63.12
C GLU A 4 28.27 9.26 62.10
N THR A 5 28.08 10.47 61.58
CA THR A 5 26.81 10.88 60.93
C THR A 5 26.81 10.86 59.40
N GLN A 6 27.94 10.60 58.75
CA GLN A 6 28.01 10.73 57.29
C GLN A 6 27.55 9.46 56.58
N LYS A 7 26.37 9.55 55.96
CA LYS A 7 25.77 8.46 55.18
C LYS A 7 26.40 8.37 53.80
N LEU A 8 26.48 7.15 53.26
CA LEU A 8 26.80 6.92 51.86
C LEU A 8 25.73 7.56 50.96
N PRO A 9 26.11 8.10 49.79
CA PRO A 9 25.16 8.50 48.78
C PRO A 9 24.40 7.29 48.21
N GLN A 10 23.33 7.55 47.46
CA GLN A 10 22.58 6.50 46.77
C GLN A 10 23.13 6.29 45.35
N ALA A 11 23.34 5.04 44.95
CA ALA A 11 23.71 4.67 43.60
C ALA A 11 22.59 4.99 42.60
N ARG A 12 22.98 5.41 41.40
CA ARG A 12 22.06 5.63 40.29
C ARG A 12 21.67 4.29 39.66
N HIS A 13 20.40 4.13 39.28
CA HIS A 13 19.90 2.93 38.60
C HIS A 13 18.99 3.25 37.39
N ASP A 14 18.68 4.52 37.11
CA ASP A 14 17.95 4.91 35.90
C ASP A 14 18.83 4.76 34.66
N GLU A 15 18.28 4.11 33.63
CA GLU A 15 18.88 3.99 32.30
C GLU A 15 20.28 3.34 32.32
N LEU A 16 20.52 2.46 33.29
CA LEU A 16 21.73 1.65 33.39
C LEU A 16 21.44 0.20 33.01
N PHE A 17 22.27 -0.38 32.14
CA PHE A 17 22.32 -1.81 31.86
C PHE A 17 23.54 -2.41 32.55
N ILE A 18 23.34 -3.48 33.31
CA ILE A 18 24.35 -3.99 34.25
C ILE A 18 24.63 -5.46 33.93
N GLU A 19 25.90 -5.82 33.80
CA GLU A 19 26.35 -7.19 33.53
C GLU A 19 27.60 -7.52 34.35
N ASP A 20 27.62 -8.70 34.99
CA ASP A 20 28.79 -9.22 35.69
C ASP A 20 29.65 -10.05 34.71
N MET A 21 30.93 -9.71 34.56
CA MET A 21 31.87 -10.41 33.68
C MET A 21 33.23 -10.58 34.37
N ASP A 22 33.71 -11.82 34.49
CA ASP A 22 35.04 -12.17 35.03
C ASP A 22 35.42 -11.50 36.38
N GLY A 23 34.42 -11.33 37.27
CA GLY A 23 34.60 -10.73 38.60
C GLY A 23 34.55 -9.20 38.63
N GLU A 24 34.26 -8.56 37.50
CA GLU A 24 34.08 -7.12 37.37
C GLU A 24 32.66 -6.77 36.92
N LEU A 25 32.25 -5.53 37.21
CA LEU A 25 30.91 -5.07 36.90
C LEU A 25 30.95 -4.10 35.71
N LEU A 26 30.26 -4.46 34.64
CA LEU A 26 30.05 -3.60 33.48
C LEU A 26 28.73 -2.86 33.64
N ILE A 27 28.78 -1.54 33.52
CA ILE A 27 27.61 -0.66 33.58
C ILE A 27 27.57 0.17 32.30
N TYR A 28 26.58 -0.07 31.45
CA TYR A 28 26.28 0.80 30.31
C TYR A 28 25.25 1.85 30.72
N ASP A 29 25.67 3.10 30.72
CA ASP A 29 24.84 4.27 30.99
C ASP A 29 24.28 4.83 29.69
N ALA A 30 23.02 4.50 29.39
CA ALA A 30 22.35 4.94 28.17
C ALA A 30 22.10 6.45 28.16
N LYS A 31 21.98 7.07 29.34
CA LYS A 31 21.74 8.51 29.49
C LYS A 31 22.93 9.35 29.06
N HIS A 32 24.14 8.90 29.40
CA HIS A 32 25.38 9.61 29.05
C HIS A 32 26.20 8.90 27.97
N PHE A 33 25.62 7.89 27.32
CA PHE A 33 26.23 7.10 26.24
C PHE A 33 27.65 6.61 26.59
N CYS A 34 27.83 6.04 27.79
CA CYS A 34 29.14 5.58 28.25
C CYS A 34 29.06 4.20 28.91
N ALA A 35 29.99 3.31 28.59
CA ALA A 35 30.18 2.06 29.31
C ALA A 35 31.28 2.23 30.36
N HIS A 36 31.02 1.80 31.58
CA HIS A 36 31.93 1.81 32.71
C HIS A 36 32.27 0.37 33.11
N ARG A 37 33.55 0.07 33.27
CA ARG A 37 34.05 -1.17 33.88
C ARG A 37 34.54 -0.87 35.29
N LEU A 38 33.88 -1.46 36.27
CA LEU A 38 34.15 -1.31 37.69
C LEU A 38 34.92 -2.54 38.18
N ASN A 39 36.05 -2.30 38.83
CA ASN A 39 36.76 -3.37 39.52
C ASN A 39 35.98 -3.84 40.78
N PRO A 40 36.36 -4.98 41.40
CA PRO A 40 35.60 -5.55 42.52
C PRO A 40 35.32 -4.57 43.67
N THR A 41 36.31 -3.75 44.03
CA THR A 41 36.16 -2.74 45.11
C THR A 41 35.16 -1.64 44.73
N ALA A 42 35.23 -1.10 43.51
CA ALA A 42 34.28 -0.09 43.04
C ALA A 42 32.86 -0.65 42.86
N ALA A 43 32.75 -1.88 42.36
CA ALA A 43 31.48 -2.59 42.21
C ALA A 43 30.82 -2.87 43.55
N TRP A 44 31.58 -3.33 44.55
CA TRP A 44 31.08 -3.53 45.91
C TRP A 44 30.59 -2.22 46.50
N MET A 45 31.38 -1.15 46.37
CA MET A 45 30.99 0.18 46.88
C MET A 45 29.72 0.70 46.21
N TRP A 46 29.60 0.57 44.88
CA TRP A 46 28.41 0.99 44.16
C TRP A 46 27.15 0.22 44.61
N ARG A 47 27.24 -1.11 44.77
CA ARG A 47 26.14 -1.95 45.29
C ARG A 47 25.69 -1.60 46.71
N HIS A 48 26.59 -1.02 47.52
CA HIS A 48 26.33 -0.68 48.91
C HIS A 48 26.05 0.82 49.14
N CYS A 49 26.11 1.65 48.09
CA CYS A 49 25.65 3.03 48.09
C CYS A 49 24.10 3.09 48.14
N ASP A 50 23.54 2.89 49.32
CA ASP A 50 22.09 2.74 49.54
C ASP A 50 21.41 3.96 50.19
N GLY A 51 22.16 5.04 50.47
CA GLY A 51 21.65 6.22 51.17
C GLY A 51 21.45 6.03 52.68
N LYS A 52 21.74 4.84 53.24
CA LYS A 52 21.42 4.47 54.63
C LYS A 52 22.65 4.20 55.49
N ARG A 53 23.62 3.46 54.97
CA ARG A 53 24.85 3.07 55.70
C ARG A 53 25.77 4.27 55.90
N THR A 54 26.51 4.30 57.00
CA THR A 54 27.54 5.33 57.25
C THR A 54 28.89 4.95 56.65
N VAL A 55 29.78 5.93 56.45
CA VAL A 55 31.14 5.69 55.95
C VAL A 55 31.94 4.76 56.87
N SER A 56 31.77 4.91 58.19
CA SER A 56 32.38 4.03 59.19
C SER A 56 31.87 2.57 59.08
N GLN A 57 30.55 2.39 58.92
CA GLN A 57 29.96 1.06 58.68
C GLN A 57 30.43 0.45 57.36
N ALA A 58 30.51 1.25 56.29
CA ALA A 58 31.02 0.80 55.00
C ALA A 58 32.49 0.36 55.09
N THR A 59 33.30 1.06 55.88
CA THR A 59 34.73 0.74 56.09
C THR A 59 34.90 -0.60 56.80
N GLN A 60 34.08 -0.87 57.82
CA GLN A 60 34.09 -2.16 58.52
C GLN A 60 33.67 -3.32 57.61
N LEU A 61 32.61 -3.13 56.83
CA LEU A 61 32.10 -4.15 55.92
C LEU A 61 33.06 -4.39 54.75
N LEU A 62 33.65 -3.34 54.18
CA LEU A 62 34.65 -3.47 53.12
C LEU A 62 35.93 -4.13 53.61
N SER A 63 36.34 -3.86 54.87
CA SER A 63 37.47 -4.57 55.49
C SER A 63 37.22 -6.08 55.62
N ALA A 64 35.99 -6.44 56.00
CA ALA A 64 35.57 -7.84 56.10
C ALA A 64 35.50 -8.52 54.72
N GLU A 65 34.94 -7.84 53.71
CA GLU A 65 34.86 -8.34 52.34
C GLU A 65 36.24 -8.60 51.73
N LEU A 66 37.18 -7.68 51.94
CA LEU A 66 38.53 -7.75 51.39
C LEU A 66 39.49 -8.56 52.27
N ASN A 67 39.02 -9.08 53.41
CA ASN A 67 39.79 -9.83 54.41
C ASN A 67 41.09 -9.11 54.87
N GLN A 68 41.02 -7.79 55.03
CA GLN A 68 42.16 -6.93 55.42
C GLN A 68 41.67 -5.61 56.02
N PRO A 69 42.45 -4.93 56.87
CA PRO A 69 42.06 -3.63 57.42
C PRO A 69 42.08 -2.55 56.34
N VAL A 70 40.95 -1.84 56.18
CA VAL A 70 40.78 -0.71 55.25
C VAL A 70 40.54 0.58 56.03
N ASP A 71 41.06 1.70 55.53
CA ASP A 71 40.84 3.05 56.06
C ASP A 71 39.61 3.71 55.39
N GLU A 72 38.93 4.61 56.09
CA GLU A 72 37.83 5.43 55.55
C GLU A 72 38.26 6.21 54.30
N GLU A 73 39.55 6.52 54.17
CA GLU A 73 40.10 7.17 52.97
C GLU A 73 39.86 6.35 51.68
N LEU A 74 39.83 5.01 51.74
CA LEU A 74 39.54 4.16 50.58
C LEU A 74 38.04 4.22 50.20
N VAL A 75 37.17 4.33 51.20
CA VAL A 75 35.73 4.50 50.98
C VAL A 75 35.48 5.84 50.29
N TRP A 76 36.08 6.93 50.79
CA TRP A 76 36.00 8.24 50.15
C TRP A 76 36.54 8.26 48.72
N LEU A 77 37.69 7.60 48.48
CA LEU A 77 38.24 7.48 47.13
C LEU A 77 37.30 6.73 46.18
N SER A 78 36.57 5.73 46.70
CA SER A 78 35.60 4.96 45.92
C SER A 78 34.39 5.81 45.56
N LEU A 79 33.86 6.57 46.52
CA LEU A 79 32.76 7.49 46.31
C LEU A 79 33.13 8.59 45.30
N ASP A 80 34.34 9.16 45.40
CA ASP A 80 34.85 10.14 44.44
C ASP A 80 34.96 9.56 43.02
N THR A 81 35.41 8.31 42.90
CA THR A 81 35.55 7.63 41.61
C THR A 81 34.19 7.34 40.98
N LEU A 82 33.21 6.89 41.76
CA LEU A 82 31.83 6.67 41.31
C LEU A 82 31.12 7.99 40.96
N ASN A 83 31.34 9.06 41.74
CA ASN A 83 30.78 10.37 41.46
C ASN A 83 31.35 10.97 40.15
N LYS A 84 32.65 10.83 39.92
CA LYS A 84 33.29 11.23 38.66
C LYS A 84 32.74 10.47 37.45
N ALA A 85 32.34 9.21 37.64
CA ALA A 85 31.65 8.41 36.64
C ALA A 85 30.14 8.69 36.54
N GLN A 86 29.59 9.63 37.32
CA GLN A 86 28.15 9.95 37.37
C GLN A 86 27.27 8.74 37.74
N LEU A 87 27.80 7.79 38.53
CA LEU A 87 27.10 6.57 38.94
C LEU A 87 26.35 6.71 40.27
N LEU A 88 26.32 7.90 40.85
CA LEU A 88 25.63 8.24 42.10
C LEU A 88 24.54 9.27 41.82
N LEU A 89 23.43 9.19 42.56
CA LEU A 89 22.31 10.14 42.46
C LEU A 89 22.65 11.49 43.10
N THR A 90 23.51 11.48 44.11
CA THR A 90 23.94 12.68 44.85
C THR A 90 25.45 12.66 44.99
N SER A 91 26.07 13.83 44.83
CA SER A 91 27.50 13.97 45.09
C SER A 91 27.77 13.82 46.59
N PRO A 92 28.77 13.02 46.99
CA PRO A 92 29.10 12.82 48.38
C PRO A 92 29.65 14.14 48.97
N GLU A 93 29.05 14.61 50.08
CA GLU A 93 29.60 15.73 50.83
C GLU A 93 30.78 15.22 51.65
N ARG A 94 32.00 15.72 51.43
CA ARG A 94 33.19 15.32 52.19
C ARG A 94 33.44 16.31 53.34
N PRO A 95 33.85 15.87 54.55
CA PRO A 95 34.24 16.78 55.62
C PRO A 95 35.41 17.65 55.18
N SER A 96 35.32 18.96 55.43
CA SER A 96 36.24 19.97 54.92
C SER A 96 37.69 19.72 55.39
N GLY A 97 38.63 19.54 54.45
CA GLY A 97 40.07 19.40 54.76
C GLY A 97 40.88 18.43 53.89
N ALA A 98 40.28 17.71 52.95
CA ALA A 98 40.98 16.75 52.09
C ALA A 98 40.72 17.01 50.61
N GLY A 99 41.62 17.78 49.98
CA GLY A 99 41.64 18.01 48.54
C GLY A 99 42.35 16.91 47.74
N ASP A 100 42.57 17.18 46.45
CA ASP A 100 43.17 16.31 45.41
C ASP A 100 44.54 15.67 45.78
N GLU A 101 45.13 16.06 46.91
CA GLU A 101 46.32 15.43 47.51
C GLU A 101 46.07 14.01 48.04
N SER A 102 44.84 13.64 48.43
CA SER A 102 44.53 12.31 49.03
C SER A 102 44.89 11.14 48.11
N ARG A 103 44.62 11.24 46.79
CA ARG A 103 44.92 10.14 45.84
C ARG A 103 46.43 9.90 45.71
N ARG A 104 47.22 10.98 45.61
CA ARG A 104 48.69 10.90 45.52
C ARG A 104 49.31 10.46 46.85
N ALA A 105 48.84 11.00 47.98
CA ALA A 105 49.31 10.65 49.31
C ALA A 105 49.01 9.19 49.67
N MET A 106 47.83 8.67 49.31
CA MET A 106 47.46 7.28 49.57
C MET A 106 48.20 6.29 48.66
N ILE A 107 48.38 6.62 47.38
CA ILE A 107 49.25 5.84 46.47
C ILE A 107 50.68 5.78 47.03
N GLN A 108 51.21 6.89 47.56
CA GLN A 108 52.53 6.92 48.20
C GLN A 108 52.58 6.10 49.50
N LYS A 109 51.56 6.18 50.37
CA LYS A 109 51.45 5.35 51.58
C LYS A 109 51.36 3.85 51.28
N MET A 110 50.56 3.47 50.28
CA MET A 110 50.37 2.07 49.89
C MET A 110 51.58 1.49 49.13
N ALA A 111 52.33 2.31 48.40
CA ALA A 111 53.59 1.91 47.78
C ALA A 111 54.67 1.55 48.82
N MET A 112 54.69 2.24 49.97
CA MET A 112 55.59 1.95 51.09
C MET A 112 55.16 0.69 51.89
N ALA A 113 53.90 0.28 51.79
CA ALA A 113 53.33 -0.87 52.52
C ALA A 113 53.33 -2.20 51.73
N GLY A 114 53.94 -2.24 50.55
CA GLY A 114 54.28 -3.51 49.86
C GLY A 114 53.11 -4.29 49.25
N GLY A 115 52.35 -3.71 48.31
CA GLY A 115 51.70 -4.50 47.23
C GLY A 115 50.17 -4.45 47.06
N LEU A 116 49.43 -3.63 47.81
CA LEU A 116 47.95 -3.64 47.80
C LEU A 116 47.26 -2.79 46.72
N MET A 117 47.92 -2.45 45.60
CA MET A 117 47.36 -1.53 44.58
C MET A 117 46.11 -2.04 43.86
N PHE A 118 45.89 -3.36 43.79
CA PHE A 118 44.73 -3.95 43.10
C PHE A 118 43.38 -3.60 43.75
N LEU A 119 43.40 -3.06 44.97
CA LEU A 119 42.24 -2.73 45.78
C LEU A 119 41.80 -1.28 45.63
N LEU A 120 42.56 -0.47 44.86
CA LEU A 120 42.15 0.88 44.55
C LEU A 120 40.89 0.84 43.68
N PRO A 121 39.82 1.57 44.03
CA PRO A 121 38.61 1.61 43.22
C PRO A 121 38.96 2.16 41.83
N ALA A 122 38.58 1.41 40.81
CA ALA A 122 38.81 1.77 39.42
C ALA A 122 37.49 1.70 38.65
N VAL A 123 37.14 2.83 38.03
CA VAL A 123 36.06 2.94 37.06
C VAL A 123 36.70 3.36 35.75
N THR A 124 36.81 2.43 34.81
CA THR A 124 37.37 2.71 33.49
C THR A 124 36.23 2.92 32.51
N ALA A 125 36.23 4.08 31.84
CA ALA A 125 35.29 4.32 30.75
C ALA A 125 35.77 3.53 29.52
N LEU A 126 34.97 2.59 29.07
CA LEU A 126 35.16 1.86 27.82
C LEU A 126 34.70 2.79 26.68
N THR A 127 35.54 3.77 26.37
CA THR A 127 35.38 4.81 25.34
C THR A 127 34.09 5.67 25.44
N LYS A 128 34.26 6.98 25.61
CA LYS A 128 33.25 7.94 25.14
C LYS A 128 33.16 7.75 23.62
N PRO A 129 31.99 7.64 22.99
CA PRO A 129 31.94 7.82 21.55
C PRO A 129 32.53 9.21 21.30
N ALA A 130 33.60 9.27 20.51
CA ALA A 130 33.94 10.52 19.86
C ALA A 130 32.62 11.01 19.23
N LEU A 131 32.30 12.29 19.39
CA LEU A 131 31.37 12.95 18.47
C LEU A 131 32.06 12.91 17.12
N ALA A 132 32.02 11.74 16.49
CA ALA A 132 32.23 11.61 15.10
C ALA A 132 31.06 12.38 14.50
N GLN A 133 31.38 13.49 13.85
CA GLN A 133 30.76 13.70 12.54
C GLN A 133 31.16 12.51 11.67
N THR A 134 30.59 11.34 11.98
CA THR A 134 30.41 10.30 11.01
C THR A 134 29.29 10.83 10.14
N GLU A 135 29.66 11.41 9.00
CA GLU A 135 29.19 10.75 7.79
C GLU A 135 29.40 9.26 8.05
N ALA A 136 28.33 8.55 8.37
CA ALA A 136 28.37 7.12 8.32
C ALA A 136 28.71 6.80 6.86
N SER A 137 30.00 6.69 6.56
CA SER A 137 30.47 5.77 5.55
C SER A 137 30.00 4.41 6.05
N SER A 138 28.73 4.12 5.82
CA SER A 138 28.23 2.77 5.79
C SER A 138 29.02 2.12 4.66
N THR A 139 30.18 1.54 4.99
CA THR A 139 30.69 0.47 4.16
C THR A 139 29.56 -0.55 4.14
N PRO A 140 28.89 -0.79 3.01
CA PRO A 140 27.84 -1.77 2.97
C PRO A 140 28.44 -3.09 3.46
N ILE A 141 27.67 -3.86 4.25
CA ILE A 141 27.94 -5.28 4.38
C ILE A 141 27.70 -5.86 2.99
N ASN A 142 28.74 -5.84 2.15
CA ASN A 142 28.74 -6.52 0.87
C ASN A 142 28.86 -8.01 1.16
N VAL A 143 27.72 -8.68 1.35
CA VAL A 143 27.65 -10.14 1.26
C VAL A 143 27.76 -10.52 -0.22
N ALA A 144 28.94 -10.29 -0.80
CA ALA A 144 29.29 -10.81 -2.11
C ALA A 144 29.65 -12.28 -1.92
N LEU A 145 28.69 -13.17 -2.14
CA LEU A 145 29.01 -14.59 -2.36
C LEU A 145 29.65 -14.71 -3.75
N ALA A 146 30.92 -14.30 -3.86
CA ALA A 146 31.75 -14.66 -5.00
C ALA A 146 32.02 -16.16 -4.90
N SER A 147 31.49 -16.95 -5.82
CA SER A 147 31.89 -18.36 -5.90
C SER A 147 33.33 -18.40 -6.42
N PRO A 148 34.32 -18.88 -5.64
CA PRO A 148 35.74 -18.84 -6.03
C PRO A 148 36.07 -19.66 -7.30
N THR A 149 35.10 -20.44 -7.79
CA THR A 149 35.26 -21.47 -8.82
C THR A 149 34.32 -21.30 -10.02
N GLY A 150 33.62 -20.15 -10.15
CA GLY A 150 32.64 -19.94 -11.23
C GLY A 150 31.34 -20.76 -11.08
N ARG A 151 31.16 -21.46 -9.96
CA ARG A 151 29.93 -22.21 -9.66
C ARG A 151 28.80 -21.24 -9.27
N GLN A 152 27.60 -21.42 -9.82
CA GLN A 152 26.47 -20.59 -9.39
C GLN A 152 26.14 -20.85 -7.92
N VAL A 153 26.05 -19.79 -7.12
CA VAL A 153 25.57 -19.86 -5.74
C VAL A 153 24.07 -20.10 -5.78
N ARG A 154 23.63 -21.23 -5.23
CA ARG A 154 22.23 -21.67 -5.23
C ARG A 154 21.47 -21.32 -3.95
N THR A 155 22.12 -20.64 -3.00
CA THR A 155 21.57 -20.32 -1.68
C THR A 155 21.34 -18.82 -1.53
N PRO A 156 20.36 -18.38 -0.71
CA PRO A 156 20.13 -16.96 -0.44
C PRO A 156 21.38 -16.30 0.16
N ALA A 157 21.70 -15.08 -0.27
CA ALA A 157 22.79 -14.30 0.32
C ALA A 157 22.45 -13.81 1.75
N ILE A 158 21.18 -13.51 2.01
CA ILE A 158 20.66 -13.08 3.31
C ILE A 158 19.41 -13.90 3.62
N LYS A 159 19.32 -14.42 4.84
CA LYS A 159 18.13 -15.11 5.38
C LYS A 159 17.84 -14.58 6.78
N GLY A 160 16.77 -13.80 6.93
CA GLY A 160 16.27 -13.34 8.23
C GLY A 160 15.07 -14.17 8.70
N ALA A 161 14.98 -14.46 9.99
CA ALA A 161 13.88 -15.19 10.61
C ALA A 161 13.56 -14.57 11.99
N SER A 162 12.29 -14.47 12.34
CA SER A 162 11.82 -13.97 13.64
C SER A 162 10.45 -14.57 13.95
N ASP A 163 10.21 -14.90 15.22
CA ASP A 163 8.94 -15.47 15.67
C ASP A 163 7.87 -14.42 15.98
N TRP A 164 8.31 -13.19 16.32
CA TRP A 164 7.43 -12.12 16.78
C TRP A 164 7.54 -10.83 15.97
N GLY A 165 8.66 -10.61 15.28
CA GLY A 165 8.95 -9.41 14.51
C GLY A 165 9.16 -9.67 13.02
N ALA A 166 9.55 -8.63 12.29
CA ALA A 166 9.96 -8.78 10.90
C ALA A 166 11.31 -9.53 10.82
N GLY A 167 11.38 -10.60 10.02
CA GLY A 167 12.65 -11.30 9.79
C GLY A 167 13.69 -10.42 9.09
N VAL A 168 13.25 -9.51 8.21
CA VAL A 168 14.06 -8.47 7.56
C VAL A 168 13.23 -7.19 7.48
N ARG A 169 13.83 -6.04 7.83
CA ARG A 169 13.20 -4.71 7.72
C ARG A 169 14.17 -3.78 7.01
N GLY A 170 13.70 -3.10 5.96
CA GLY A 170 14.45 -2.06 5.25
C GLY A 170 13.72 -0.73 5.36
N GLU A 171 14.43 0.32 5.75
CA GLU A 171 13.89 1.67 5.90
C GLU A 171 14.78 2.66 5.17
N SER A 172 14.16 3.65 4.54
CA SER A 172 14.86 4.76 3.90
C SER A 172 13.95 5.98 3.90
N GLN A 173 14.53 7.17 4.12
CA GLN A 173 13.81 8.44 4.10
C GLN A 173 13.72 9.06 2.71
N SER A 174 14.63 8.70 1.80
CA SER A 174 14.84 9.36 0.51
C SER A 174 14.82 8.42 -0.69
N SER A 175 14.74 7.11 -0.45
CA SER A 175 14.75 6.11 -1.51
C SER A 175 13.90 4.89 -1.12
N ALA A 176 13.96 3.83 -1.93
CA ALA A 176 13.33 2.56 -1.59
C ALA A 176 14.01 1.97 -0.35
N GLY A 177 13.22 1.69 0.71
CA GLY A 177 13.71 0.95 1.87
C GLY A 177 14.20 -0.46 1.51
N VAL A 178 13.59 -1.07 0.49
CA VAL A 178 14.02 -2.34 -0.12
C VAL A 178 13.87 -2.23 -1.64
N TYR A 179 14.92 -2.54 -2.38
CA TYR A 179 14.91 -2.64 -3.85
C TYR A 179 15.27 -4.05 -4.28
N ALA A 180 14.42 -4.69 -5.08
CA ALA A 180 14.61 -6.06 -5.54
C ALA A 180 14.53 -6.13 -7.07
N LYS A 181 15.56 -6.71 -7.70
CA LYS A 181 15.69 -6.85 -9.16
C LYS A 181 16.13 -8.27 -9.51
N SER A 182 15.49 -8.85 -10.52
CA SER A 182 15.86 -10.14 -11.09
C SER A 182 15.76 -10.08 -12.61
N GLU A 183 16.67 -10.76 -13.31
CA GLU A 183 16.71 -10.80 -14.79
C GLU A 183 16.04 -12.05 -15.37
N ARG A 184 15.82 -13.08 -14.55
CA ARG A 184 15.35 -14.40 -15.00
C ARG A 184 14.14 -14.92 -14.24
N SER A 185 13.73 -14.25 -13.16
CA SER A 185 12.65 -14.72 -12.28
C SER A 185 11.97 -13.53 -11.59
N ASN A 186 11.15 -13.81 -10.57
CA ASN A 186 10.51 -12.78 -9.76
C ASN A 186 11.56 -11.91 -9.06
N GLY A 187 11.39 -10.58 -9.11
CA GLY A 187 12.22 -9.66 -8.33
C GLY A 187 11.93 -9.80 -6.82
N MET A 188 10.65 -9.92 -6.47
CA MET A 188 10.13 -10.12 -5.13
C MET A 188 8.94 -11.07 -5.17
N GLU A 189 8.80 -11.91 -4.15
CA GLU A 189 7.68 -12.83 -3.99
C GLU A 189 7.25 -12.82 -2.52
N GLY A 190 5.94 -12.75 -2.27
CA GLY A 190 5.37 -12.80 -0.93
C GLY A 190 4.38 -13.95 -0.82
N TYR A 191 4.53 -14.73 0.25
CA TYR A 191 3.72 -15.90 0.52
C TYR A 191 3.24 -15.87 1.98
N SER A 192 1.95 -16.06 2.19
CA SER A 192 1.34 -16.23 3.51
C SER A 192 0.57 -17.55 3.53
N ASN A 193 0.73 -18.32 4.61
CA ASN A 193 -0.03 -19.55 4.87
C ASN A 193 -1.17 -19.32 5.89
N SER A 194 -1.56 -18.07 6.12
CA SER A 194 -2.66 -17.71 7.02
C SER A 194 -3.98 -18.39 6.61
N THR A 195 -4.77 -18.81 7.59
CA THR A 195 -6.10 -19.40 7.33
C THR A 195 -7.13 -18.31 7.07
N PRO A 196 -8.28 -18.60 6.43
CA PRO A 196 -9.32 -17.60 6.15
C PRO A 196 -9.84 -16.84 7.39
N GLN A 197 -9.72 -17.43 8.58
CA GLN A 197 -10.11 -16.79 9.85
C GLN A 197 -9.12 -15.70 10.31
N LYS A 198 -7.95 -15.62 9.69
CA LYS A 198 -6.94 -14.59 9.94
C LYS A 198 -6.58 -13.95 8.60
N GLU A 199 -7.15 -12.78 8.34
CA GLU A 199 -6.79 -12.00 7.17
C GLU A 199 -5.29 -11.65 7.23
N ALA A 200 -4.51 -12.23 6.33
CA ALA A 200 -3.15 -11.80 6.07
C ALA A 200 -2.89 -11.80 4.57
N ALA A 201 -2.18 -10.77 4.11
CA ALA A 201 -1.78 -10.66 2.71
C ALA A 201 -0.40 -11.32 2.53
N GLY A 202 -0.22 -12.06 1.43
CA GLY A 202 1.13 -12.48 1.03
C GLY A 202 2.03 -11.28 0.70
N VAL A 203 1.46 -10.25 0.08
CA VAL A 203 2.08 -8.93 -0.16
C VAL A 203 1.05 -7.85 0.14
N ARG A 204 1.41 -6.86 0.96
CA ARG A 204 0.58 -5.69 1.28
C ARG A 204 1.28 -4.43 0.80
N GLY A 205 0.62 -3.65 -0.04
CA GLY A 205 1.04 -2.29 -0.42
C GLY A 205 0.07 -1.27 0.17
N GLU A 206 0.59 -0.26 0.84
CA GLU A 206 -0.18 0.76 1.55
C GLU A 206 0.47 2.12 1.33
N SER A 207 -0.35 3.14 1.08
CA SER A 207 0.08 4.53 0.88
C SER A 207 -1.02 5.45 1.39
N GLU A 208 -0.64 6.49 2.13
CA GLU A 208 -1.59 7.46 2.68
C GLU A 208 -2.14 8.41 1.62
N ASN A 209 -1.30 8.79 0.65
CA ASN A 209 -1.56 9.95 -0.22
C ASN A 209 -1.41 9.64 -1.72
N SER A 210 -1.09 8.39 -2.10
CA SER A 210 -0.77 8.06 -3.49
C SER A 210 -1.00 6.58 -3.79
N ILE A 211 -0.20 6.02 -4.69
CA ILE A 211 -0.31 4.65 -5.17
C ILE A 211 0.21 3.68 -4.11
N GLY A 212 -0.66 2.79 -3.61
CA GLY A 212 -0.27 1.72 -2.71
C GLY A 212 0.46 0.57 -3.42
N VAL A 213 0.05 0.25 -4.65
CA VAL A 213 0.66 -0.76 -5.52
C VAL A 213 0.64 -0.25 -6.96
N ASP A 214 1.81 -0.12 -7.57
CA ASP A 214 1.96 0.26 -8.99
C ASP A 214 2.47 -0.94 -9.80
N GLY A 215 1.74 -1.30 -10.86
CA GLY A 215 2.04 -2.45 -11.70
C GLY A 215 2.17 -2.05 -13.16
N VAL A 216 3.36 -2.20 -13.73
CA VAL A 216 3.65 -1.83 -15.13
C VAL A 216 4.25 -3.01 -15.88
N SER A 217 3.70 -3.32 -17.05
CA SER A 217 4.23 -4.34 -17.97
C SER A 217 4.19 -3.83 -19.41
N ARG A 218 5.23 -4.15 -20.21
CA ARG A 218 5.32 -3.69 -21.60
C ARG A 218 4.65 -4.65 -22.60
N ASN A 219 4.74 -5.96 -22.33
CA ASN A 219 4.38 -7.01 -23.30
C ASN A 219 3.53 -8.12 -22.68
N GLY A 220 2.84 -7.85 -21.57
CA GLY A 220 2.02 -8.85 -20.89
C GLY A 220 1.11 -8.23 -19.84
N ASN A 221 0.56 -9.07 -18.97
CA ASN A 221 -0.34 -8.61 -17.91
C ASN A 221 0.46 -7.89 -16.83
N ALA A 222 0.12 -6.64 -16.54
CA ALA A 222 0.67 -5.91 -15.39
C ALA A 222 0.20 -6.52 -14.07
N ILE A 223 -1.04 -6.99 -14.01
CA ILE A 223 -1.64 -7.64 -12.83
C ILE A 223 -2.32 -8.92 -13.29
N ARG A 224 -2.08 -10.03 -12.57
CA ARG A 224 -2.76 -11.31 -12.76
C ARG A 224 -3.26 -11.81 -11.42
N ALA A 225 -4.57 -11.96 -11.27
CA ALA A 225 -5.21 -12.48 -10.08
C ALA A 225 -5.92 -13.80 -10.39
N THR A 226 -5.73 -14.82 -9.55
CA THR A 226 -6.33 -16.14 -9.72
C THR A 226 -6.66 -16.70 -8.35
N THR A 227 -7.87 -17.24 -8.20
CA THR A 227 -8.31 -17.95 -6.99
C THR A 227 -9.04 -19.23 -7.39
N LEU A 228 -8.98 -20.25 -6.53
CA LEU A 228 -9.77 -21.47 -6.69
C LEU A 228 -11.18 -21.32 -6.12
N GLN A 229 -11.35 -20.52 -5.07
CA GLN A 229 -12.61 -20.29 -4.38
C GLN A 229 -12.68 -18.83 -3.91
N GLY A 230 -13.84 -18.19 -4.09
CA GLY A 230 -14.06 -16.78 -3.71
C GLY A 230 -13.78 -15.78 -4.84
N THR A 231 -13.46 -14.54 -4.47
CA THR A 231 -13.28 -13.42 -5.41
C THR A 231 -11.80 -13.22 -5.74
N ALA A 232 -11.43 -13.32 -7.02
CA ALA A 232 -10.04 -13.13 -7.46
C ALA A 232 -9.57 -11.67 -7.31
N LEU A 233 -10.43 -10.71 -7.62
CA LEU A 233 -10.15 -9.27 -7.53
C LEU A 233 -11.30 -8.57 -6.82
N TRP A 234 -11.00 -7.97 -5.66
CA TRP A 234 -11.96 -7.20 -4.88
C TRP A 234 -11.44 -5.79 -4.70
N ALA A 235 -12.29 -4.80 -4.99
CA ALA A 235 -11.97 -3.39 -4.84
C ALA A 235 -13.15 -2.68 -4.17
N ARG A 236 -12.85 -1.77 -3.24
CA ARG A 236 -13.84 -1.00 -2.50
C ARG A 236 -13.34 0.42 -2.28
N HIS A 237 -14.24 1.37 -2.44
CA HIS A 237 -14.06 2.74 -1.98
C HIS A 237 -14.97 2.99 -0.76
N MET A 238 -14.40 3.33 0.40
CA MET A 238 -15.18 3.41 1.65
C MET A 238 -16.20 4.55 1.67
N ASN A 239 -15.95 5.64 0.95
CA ASN A 239 -16.82 6.83 0.95
C ASN A 239 -17.65 6.99 -0.35
N GLY A 240 -18.01 5.88 -1.01
CA GLY A 240 -18.92 5.92 -2.18
C GLY A 240 -18.34 6.44 -3.50
N GLY A 241 -17.03 6.69 -3.58
CA GLY A 241 -16.32 6.98 -4.82
C GLY A 241 -16.11 5.75 -5.71
N ARG A 242 -15.29 5.89 -6.74
CA ARG A 242 -15.04 4.83 -7.73
C ARG A 242 -14.20 3.71 -7.12
N ALA A 243 -14.68 2.48 -7.23
CA ALA A 243 -13.90 1.28 -6.86
C ALA A 243 -12.88 0.89 -7.95
N GLY A 244 -13.14 1.25 -9.21
CA GLY A 244 -12.24 1.01 -10.33
C GLY A 244 -12.48 2.03 -11.45
N LEU A 245 -11.42 2.31 -12.22
CA LEU A 245 -11.46 3.10 -13.44
C LEU A 245 -10.68 2.34 -14.52
N PHE A 246 -11.28 2.17 -15.69
CA PHE A 246 -10.69 1.43 -16.78
C PHE A 246 -10.65 2.32 -18.03
N GLU A 247 -9.46 2.65 -18.49
CA GLU A 247 -9.24 3.37 -19.74
C GLU A 247 -8.80 2.36 -20.82
N GLY A 248 -9.72 2.05 -21.74
CA GLY A 248 -9.52 1.03 -22.76
C GLY A 248 -10.71 0.09 -22.88
N LYS A 249 -10.50 -1.04 -23.59
CA LYS A 249 -11.54 -2.08 -23.75
C LYS A 249 -11.54 -3.01 -22.55
N VAL A 250 -12.73 -3.36 -22.06
CA VAL A 250 -12.94 -4.36 -21.01
C VAL A 250 -13.67 -5.55 -21.62
N GLU A 251 -13.08 -6.74 -21.51
CA GLU A 251 -13.69 -8.00 -21.90
C GLU A 251 -14.05 -8.79 -20.64
N VAL A 252 -15.30 -9.25 -20.54
CA VAL A 252 -15.78 -10.11 -19.45
C VAL A 252 -16.20 -11.45 -20.03
N LYS A 253 -15.61 -12.54 -19.51
CA LYS A 253 -16.01 -13.91 -19.83
C LYS A 253 -16.85 -14.46 -18.69
N GLY A 254 -18.15 -14.52 -18.90
CA GLY A 254 -19.14 -14.80 -17.87
C GLY A 254 -20.14 -13.64 -17.75
N ASP A 255 -20.72 -13.49 -16.57
CA ASP A 255 -21.81 -12.54 -16.35
C ASP A 255 -21.33 -11.26 -15.66
N ILE A 256 -22.00 -10.14 -15.95
CA ILE A 256 -21.85 -8.88 -15.22
C ILE A 256 -23.11 -8.68 -14.38
N GLN A 257 -22.96 -8.71 -13.06
CA GLN A 257 -24.04 -8.37 -12.14
C GLN A 257 -23.88 -6.93 -11.64
N VAL A 258 -24.90 -6.11 -11.88
CA VAL A 258 -24.97 -4.71 -11.41
C VAL A 258 -26.20 -4.57 -10.52
N THR A 259 -25.99 -4.13 -9.27
CA THR A 259 -27.08 -3.92 -8.30
C THR A 259 -27.66 -2.51 -8.34
N GLY A 260 -26.94 -1.58 -8.98
CA GLY A 260 -27.42 -0.23 -9.30
C GLY A 260 -27.76 -0.11 -10.78
N ASP A 261 -27.31 0.99 -11.39
CA ASP A 261 -27.61 1.31 -12.79
C ASP A 261 -26.36 1.16 -13.69
N ILE A 262 -26.59 0.96 -14.98
CA ILE A 262 -25.58 0.98 -16.04
C ILE A 262 -25.78 2.23 -16.88
N GLN A 263 -24.88 3.21 -16.70
CA GLN A 263 -24.94 4.47 -17.44
C GLN A 263 -24.20 4.36 -18.77
N LEU A 264 -24.93 4.46 -19.87
CA LEU A 264 -24.40 4.50 -21.24
C LEU A 264 -24.60 5.92 -21.80
N ALA A 265 -23.55 6.50 -22.38
CA ALA A 265 -23.59 7.89 -22.87
C ALA A 265 -24.37 8.08 -24.18
N ASN A 266 -24.56 6.98 -24.91
CA ASN A 266 -25.17 6.92 -26.23
C ASN A 266 -26.69 6.64 -26.12
N ALA A 267 -27.40 6.59 -27.24
CA ALA A 267 -28.86 6.70 -27.27
C ALA A 267 -29.61 5.36 -27.29
N ASP A 268 -29.76 4.75 -28.46
CA ASP A 268 -30.66 3.62 -28.69
C ASP A 268 -30.08 2.26 -28.25
N CYS A 269 -30.98 1.29 -28.08
CA CYS A 269 -30.63 -0.11 -27.96
C CYS A 269 -30.82 -0.76 -29.34
N ALA A 270 -29.71 -1.23 -29.90
CA ALA A 270 -29.64 -1.82 -31.22
C ALA A 270 -29.20 -3.28 -31.17
N GLU A 271 -29.54 -4.02 -32.21
CA GLU A 271 -29.01 -5.36 -32.45
C GLU A 271 -28.41 -5.39 -33.87
N ASP A 272 -27.28 -6.08 -34.03
CA ASP A 272 -26.71 -6.28 -35.36
C ASP A 272 -27.58 -7.29 -36.13
N PHE A 273 -28.03 -6.95 -37.34
CA PHE A 273 -28.75 -7.87 -38.23
C PHE A 273 -27.99 -8.10 -39.53
N ASP A 274 -28.17 -9.26 -40.15
CA ASP A 274 -27.73 -9.49 -41.53
C ASP A 274 -28.53 -8.59 -42.47
N ILE A 275 -27.84 -7.81 -43.31
CA ILE A 275 -28.48 -6.84 -44.21
C ILE A 275 -28.30 -7.23 -45.67
N MET A 276 -29.40 -7.31 -46.42
CA MET A 276 -29.40 -7.46 -47.87
C MET A 276 -28.95 -6.14 -48.53
N ASP A 277 -28.05 -6.23 -49.52
CA ASP A 277 -27.49 -5.07 -50.23
C ASP A 277 -26.91 -3.99 -49.31
N ALA A 278 -26.25 -4.42 -48.22
CA ALA A 278 -25.77 -3.58 -47.13
C ALA A 278 -24.90 -2.37 -47.55
N GLU A 279 -24.25 -2.45 -48.71
CA GLU A 279 -23.43 -1.38 -49.30
C GLU A 279 -24.27 -0.12 -49.61
N ASN A 280 -25.55 -0.30 -49.93
CA ASN A 280 -26.48 0.78 -50.29
C ASN A 280 -27.37 1.22 -49.12
N ILE A 281 -27.12 0.71 -47.91
CA ILE A 281 -27.92 0.98 -46.72
C ILE A 281 -27.19 1.95 -45.79
N GLU A 282 -27.77 3.12 -45.55
CA GLU A 282 -27.21 4.14 -44.67
C GLU A 282 -27.94 4.19 -43.32
N ALA A 283 -27.33 4.83 -42.33
CA ALA A 283 -27.99 5.12 -41.07
C ALA A 283 -29.26 5.97 -41.27
N GLY A 284 -30.28 5.69 -40.46
CA GLY A 284 -31.63 6.25 -40.58
C GLY A 284 -32.55 5.57 -41.58
N THR A 285 -32.06 4.59 -42.34
CA THR A 285 -32.88 3.78 -43.26
C THR A 285 -33.81 2.85 -42.47
N VAL A 286 -35.09 2.81 -42.84
CA VAL A 286 -36.09 1.90 -42.27
C VAL A 286 -35.95 0.50 -42.87
N MET A 287 -35.94 -0.51 -42.01
CA MET A 287 -35.68 -1.89 -42.38
C MET A 287 -36.88 -2.79 -42.09
N VAL A 288 -37.10 -3.78 -42.95
CA VAL A 288 -38.15 -4.80 -42.81
C VAL A 288 -37.53 -6.20 -42.86
N LEU A 289 -38.17 -7.16 -42.19
CA LEU A 289 -37.79 -8.56 -42.21
C LEU A 289 -37.94 -9.14 -43.63
N CYS A 290 -36.91 -9.85 -44.08
CA CYS A 290 -36.92 -10.64 -45.30
C CYS A 290 -36.29 -12.04 -45.09
N GLY A 291 -36.99 -13.09 -45.52
CA GLY A 291 -36.54 -14.46 -45.30
C GLY A 291 -36.49 -14.83 -43.80
N GLU A 292 -35.59 -15.75 -43.44
CA GLU A 292 -35.57 -16.36 -42.11
C GLU A 292 -34.85 -15.53 -41.02
N SER A 293 -33.98 -14.57 -41.38
CA SER A 293 -33.24 -13.76 -40.38
C SER A 293 -32.55 -12.49 -40.92
N ALA A 294 -32.74 -12.15 -42.20
CA ALA A 294 -32.11 -10.98 -42.82
C ALA A 294 -33.08 -9.80 -42.88
N LEU A 295 -32.54 -8.60 -43.02
CA LEU A 295 -33.31 -7.40 -43.25
C LEU A 295 -33.03 -6.81 -44.61
N GLN A 296 -34.03 -6.14 -45.17
CA GLN A 296 -33.93 -5.34 -46.37
C GLN A 296 -34.55 -3.96 -46.15
N MET A 297 -34.25 -3.03 -47.04
CA MET A 297 -34.86 -1.70 -47.03
C MET A 297 -36.38 -1.80 -47.19
N SER A 298 -37.15 -1.05 -46.39
CA SER A 298 -38.60 -0.95 -46.56
C SER A 298 -38.94 -0.35 -47.93
N GLN A 299 -39.99 -0.83 -48.59
CA GLN A 299 -40.42 -0.33 -49.91
C GLN A 299 -41.95 -0.21 -50.04
N THR A 300 -42.70 -0.50 -48.99
CA THR A 300 -44.16 -0.56 -49.00
C THR A 300 -44.70 0.16 -47.78
N ALA A 301 -45.68 1.01 -47.98
CA ALA A 301 -46.40 1.67 -46.90
C ALA A 301 -47.08 0.67 -45.97
N TYR A 302 -47.09 0.94 -44.67
CA TYR A 302 -47.73 0.10 -43.64
C TYR A 302 -47.27 -1.37 -43.64
N ASP A 303 -46.01 -1.63 -43.99
CA ASP A 303 -45.42 -2.97 -43.94
C ASP A 303 -45.28 -3.46 -42.49
N LYS A 304 -46.02 -4.53 -42.16
CA LYS A 304 -46.04 -5.16 -40.84
C LYS A 304 -44.76 -5.92 -40.49
N ARG A 305 -43.84 -6.05 -41.45
CA ARG A 305 -42.53 -6.69 -41.26
C ARG A 305 -41.48 -5.70 -40.76
N VAL A 306 -41.85 -4.45 -40.47
CA VAL A 306 -40.91 -3.43 -40.00
C VAL A 306 -40.15 -3.96 -38.77
N ALA A 307 -38.82 -3.89 -38.85
CA ALA A 307 -37.92 -4.41 -37.83
C ALA A 307 -37.25 -3.30 -37.03
N GLY A 308 -37.18 -2.09 -37.58
CA GLY A 308 -36.52 -0.94 -36.95
C GLY A 308 -35.82 -0.04 -37.96
N VAL A 309 -34.87 0.74 -37.47
CA VAL A 309 -34.14 1.75 -38.25
C VAL A 309 -32.64 1.54 -38.07
N ILE A 310 -31.85 1.65 -39.13
CA ILE A 310 -30.38 1.55 -39.02
C ILE A 310 -29.86 2.65 -38.09
N SER A 311 -29.18 2.28 -37.02
CA SER A 311 -28.67 3.19 -35.99
C SER A 311 -27.41 3.93 -36.43
N GLY A 312 -27.07 5.04 -35.75
CA GLY A 312 -25.82 5.79 -35.97
C GLY A 312 -25.93 7.01 -36.89
N ALA A 313 -27.13 7.55 -37.10
CA ALA A 313 -27.34 8.76 -37.91
C ALA A 313 -27.41 10.03 -37.04
N GLY A 314 -27.05 11.17 -37.63
CA GLY A 314 -27.05 12.47 -36.94
C GLY A 314 -26.17 12.45 -35.69
N ASP A 315 -26.71 12.97 -34.58
CA ASP A 315 -26.01 13.04 -33.28
C ASP A 315 -26.28 11.81 -32.39
N TYR A 316 -26.93 10.77 -32.91
CA TYR A 316 -27.24 9.56 -32.15
C TYR A 316 -26.40 8.38 -32.58
N ALA A 317 -25.71 7.79 -31.61
CA ALA A 317 -25.02 6.51 -31.72
C ALA A 317 -25.69 5.49 -30.78
N PRO A 318 -25.60 4.18 -31.07
CA PRO A 318 -26.16 3.14 -30.22
C PRO A 318 -25.44 3.07 -28.87
N GLY A 319 -26.23 2.97 -27.79
CA GLY A 319 -25.75 2.75 -26.43
C GLY A 319 -25.39 1.31 -26.15
N LEU A 320 -26.21 0.40 -26.67
CA LEU A 320 -26.03 -1.03 -26.55
C LEU A 320 -26.19 -1.65 -27.94
N ILE A 321 -25.25 -2.51 -28.33
CA ILE A 321 -25.35 -3.32 -29.55
C ILE A 321 -25.35 -4.79 -29.16
N LEU A 322 -26.45 -5.48 -29.47
CA LEU A 322 -26.63 -6.91 -29.24
C LEU A 322 -26.22 -7.72 -30.48
N ASP A 323 -25.98 -9.02 -30.27
CA ASP A 323 -25.58 -10.01 -31.29
C ASP A 323 -24.40 -9.60 -32.20
N LYS A 324 -23.43 -8.87 -31.65
CA LYS A 324 -22.22 -8.49 -32.38
C LYS A 324 -21.30 -9.69 -32.60
N ARG A 325 -21.50 -10.39 -33.71
CA ARG A 325 -20.73 -11.56 -34.13
C ARG A 325 -20.54 -11.60 -35.66
N PRO A 326 -19.46 -12.20 -36.17
CA PRO A 326 -19.31 -12.46 -37.59
C PRO A 326 -20.27 -13.58 -38.03
N THR A 327 -21.06 -13.33 -39.07
CA THR A 327 -21.95 -14.32 -39.72
C THR A 327 -21.50 -14.67 -41.14
N GLY A 328 -20.41 -14.07 -41.63
CA GLY A 328 -19.98 -14.17 -43.03
C GLY A 328 -20.76 -13.26 -43.99
N ARG A 329 -21.74 -12.51 -43.49
CA ARG A 329 -22.48 -11.46 -44.20
C ARG A 329 -22.26 -10.09 -43.56
N PRO A 330 -22.45 -8.99 -44.29
CA PRO A 330 -22.41 -7.65 -43.70
C PRO A 330 -23.55 -7.49 -42.70
N ARG A 331 -23.22 -7.05 -41.49
CA ARG A 331 -24.21 -6.74 -40.45
C ARG A 331 -24.19 -5.27 -40.09
N LYS A 332 -25.35 -4.73 -39.74
CA LYS A 332 -25.48 -3.34 -39.27
C LYS A 332 -26.39 -3.27 -38.04
N PRO A 333 -26.15 -2.29 -37.14
CA PRO A 333 -26.97 -2.11 -35.95
C PRO A 333 -28.32 -1.51 -36.33
N VAL A 334 -29.39 -2.15 -35.88
CA VAL A 334 -30.78 -1.70 -36.07
C VAL A 334 -31.35 -1.32 -34.73
N ALA A 335 -31.77 -0.07 -34.58
CA ALA A 335 -32.43 0.45 -33.40
C ALA A 335 -33.78 -0.26 -33.21
N LEU A 336 -33.92 -0.96 -32.07
CA LEU A 336 -35.15 -1.65 -31.68
C LEU A 336 -35.98 -0.80 -30.70
N MET A 337 -35.31 0.06 -29.95
CA MET A 337 -35.93 1.01 -29.03
C MET A 337 -35.00 2.19 -28.75
N GLY A 338 -35.59 3.32 -28.37
CA GLY A 338 -34.85 4.54 -27.99
C GLY A 338 -34.83 5.60 -29.09
N LYS A 339 -33.95 6.58 -28.95
CA LYS A 339 -33.89 7.72 -29.87
C LYS A 339 -32.95 7.41 -31.03
N VAL A 340 -33.47 7.52 -32.26
CA VAL A 340 -32.69 7.34 -33.49
C VAL A 340 -33.08 8.41 -34.50
N PHE A 341 -32.15 8.79 -35.37
CA PHE A 341 -32.50 9.58 -36.54
C PHE A 341 -33.04 8.64 -37.63
N CYS A 342 -34.13 9.04 -38.28
CA CYS A 342 -34.82 8.25 -39.28
C CYS A 342 -35.11 9.09 -40.52
N LYS A 343 -34.93 8.49 -41.70
CA LYS A 343 -35.31 9.05 -42.99
C LYS A 343 -36.84 9.11 -43.04
N ALA A 344 -37.39 10.28 -43.29
CA ALA A 344 -38.82 10.53 -43.30
C ALA A 344 -39.24 11.27 -44.56
N ASP A 345 -40.47 11.02 -45.01
CA ASP A 345 -41.04 11.60 -46.20
C ASP A 345 -42.39 12.28 -45.88
N ALA A 346 -42.36 13.60 -45.85
CA ALA A 346 -43.52 14.45 -45.59
C ALA A 346 -44.38 14.71 -46.84
N ARG A 347 -44.03 14.15 -48.01
CA ARG A 347 -44.90 14.21 -49.21
C ARG A 347 -46.21 13.42 -49.01
N TYR A 348 -46.22 12.47 -48.08
CA TYR A 348 -47.42 11.74 -47.64
C TYR A 348 -48.20 12.46 -46.52
N GLY A 349 -47.74 13.64 -46.09
CA GLY A 349 -48.33 14.44 -45.03
C GLY A 349 -47.26 15.02 -44.11
N ALA A 350 -47.42 16.29 -43.72
CA ALA A 350 -46.53 16.95 -42.77
C ALA A 350 -46.47 16.15 -41.45
N ILE A 351 -45.26 15.96 -40.95
CA ILE A 351 -44.97 15.27 -39.70
C ILE A 351 -44.80 16.32 -38.61
N GLU A 352 -45.49 16.13 -37.50
CA GLU A 352 -45.39 16.94 -36.29
C GLU A 352 -44.84 16.11 -35.13
N THR A 353 -44.25 16.76 -34.12
CA THR A 353 -43.78 16.05 -32.92
C THR A 353 -44.93 15.31 -32.25
N GLY A 354 -44.72 14.02 -31.96
CA GLY A 354 -45.72 13.14 -31.34
C GLY A 354 -46.52 12.29 -32.32
N ASP A 355 -46.48 12.61 -33.62
CA ASP A 355 -47.12 11.82 -34.67
C ASP A 355 -46.59 10.39 -34.69
N LEU A 356 -47.50 9.43 -34.89
CA LEU A 356 -47.13 8.05 -35.18
C LEU A 356 -46.54 7.96 -36.58
N LEU A 357 -45.49 7.17 -36.71
CA LEU A 357 -44.75 6.97 -37.95
C LEU A 357 -44.84 5.50 -38.37
N THR A 358 -45.06 5.29 -39.67
CA THR A 358 -45.12 3.98 -40.33
C THR A 358 -44.16 3.96 -41.53
N THR A 359 -43.83 2.80 -42.06
CA THR A 359 -43.13 2.66 -43.35
C THR A 359 -43.92 3.36 -44.47
N SER A 360 -43.21 3.86 -45.49
CA SER A 360 -43.80 4.50 -46.68
C SER A 360 -43.43 3.76 -47.97
N ASP A 361 -44.07 4.12 -49.09
CA ASP A 361 -43.68 3.64 -50.42
C ASP A 361 -42.38 4.29 -50.93
N THR A 362 -41.85 5.28 -50.21
CA THR A 362 -40.51 5.80 -50.45
C THR A 362 -39.49 4.88 -49.78
N PRO A 363 -38.56 4.28 -50.54
CA PRO A 363 -37.65 3.26 -50.01
C PRO A 363 -36.87 3.74 -48.78
N GLY A 364 -36.95 2.97 -47.70
CA GLY A 364 -36.24 3.24 -46.45
C GLY A 364 -36.71 4.46 -45.65
N HIS A 365 -37.85 5.05 -45.99
CA HIS A 365 -38.40 6.22 -45.32
C HIS A 365 -39.67 5.89 -44.53
N VAL A 366 -39.84 6.55 -43.38
CA VAL A 366 -41.13 6.62 -42.69
C VAL A 366 -42.02 7.74 -43.23
N MET A 367 -43.32 7.63 -43.00
CA MET A 367 -44.31 8.68 -43.19
C MET A 367 -45.24 8.76 -41.99
N LYS A 368 -46.05 9.83 -41.91
CA LYS A 368 -47.11 9.95 -40.90
C LYS A 368 -48.13 8.81 -41.06
N ALA A 369 -48.40 8.09 -39.97
CA ALA A 369 -49.44 7.07 -39.92
C ALA A 369 -50.81 7.74 -39.76
N THR A 370 -51.61 7.70 -40.83
CA THR A 370 -52.94 8.30 -40.91
C THR A 370 -54.05 7.25 -40.96
N ASP A 371 -53.75 6.03 -41.41
CA ASP A 371 -54.68 4.90 -41.47
C ASP A 371 -54.61 4.06 -40.19
N THR A 372 -55.56 4.29 -39.29
CA THR A 372 -55.66 3.58 -38.01
C THR A 372 -55.94 2.09 -38.16
N MET A 373 -56.47 1.62 -39.30
CA MET A 373 -56.76 0.20 -39.52
C MET A 373 -55.52 -0.58 -39.94
N GLN A 374 -54.56 0.07 -40.59
CA GLN A 374 -53.30 -0.55 -41.02
C GLN A 374 -52.16 -0.34 -40.01
N THR A 375 -52.31 0.61 -39.09
CA THR A 375 -51.32 0.95 -38.06
C THR A 375 -50.89 -0.25 -37.17
N PRO A 376 -51.79 -1.14 -36.71
CA PRO A 376 -51.38 -2.27 -35.86
C PRO A 376 -50.33 -3.18 -36.54
N GLY A 377 -49.14 -3.27 -35.93
CA GLY A 377 -47.99 -4.04 -36.42
C GLY A 377 -47.11 -3.31 -37.45
N ALA A 378 -47.45 -2.09 -37.87
CA ALA A 378 -46.68 -1.31 -38.86
C ALA A 378 -46.05 -0.03 -38.28
N VAL A 379 -46.29 0.25 -36.99
CA VAL A 379 -45.71 1.43 -36.31
C VAL A 379 -44.22 1.26 -36.12
N VAL A 380 -43.46 2.23 -36.61
CA VAL A 380 -42.00 2.34 -36.35
C VAL A 380 -41.76 3.06 -35.03
N GLY A 381 -42.56 4.08 -34.73
CA GLY A 381 -42.40 4.90 -33.53
C GLY A 381 -43.12 6.24 -33.61
N LYS A 382 -42.61 7.22 -32.85
CA LYS A 382 -43.13 8.59 -32.79
C LYS A 382 -42.10 9.63 -33.21
N ALA A 383 -42.53 10.66 -33.94
CA ALA A 383 -41.67 11.78 -34.28
C ALA A 383 -41.27 12.58 -33.03
N LEU A 384 -39.97 12.88 -32.88
CA LEU A 384 -39.48 13.83 -31.86
C LEU A 384 -39.32 15.25 -32.43
N ARG A 385 -39.25 15.36 -33.76
CA ARG A 385 -39.19 16.62 -34.50
C ARG A 385 -40.03 16.49 -35.76
N GLY A 386 -40.70 17.57 -36.15
CA GLY A 386 -41.48 17.62 -37.38
C GLY A 386 -40.67 17.72 -38.67
N LEU A 387 -41.35 17.45 -39.78
CA LEU A 387 -40.90 17.66 -41.16
C LEU A 387 -42.10 18.17 -41.97
N THR A 388 -42.04 19.40 -42.46
CA THR A 388 -43.18 20.07 -43.11
C THR A 388 -43.40 19.60 -44.54
N GLU A 389 -42.33 19.37 -45.30
CA GLU A 389 -42.39 18.97 -46.71
C GLU A 389 -41.15 18.19 -47.13
N GLY A 390 -41.27 17.46 -48.25
CA GLY A 390 -40.14 16.74 -48.87
C GLY A 390 -39.63 15.55 -48.03
N GLN A 391 -38.37 15.20 -48.25
CA GLN A 391 -37.67 14.15 -47.52
C GLN A 391 -36.64 14.76 -46.58
N GLY A 392 -36.44 14.13 -45.42
CA GLY A 392 -35.48 14.61 -44.45
C GLY A 392 -35.13 13.59 -43.39
N LEU A 393 -34.07 13.87 -42.65
CA LEU A 393 -33.64 13.07 -41.52
C LEU A 393 -34.18 13.71 -40.22
N ILE A 394 -35.03 13.00 -39.48
CA ILE A 394 -35.63 13.50 -38.23
C ILE A 394 -35.37 12.55 -37.06
N PRO A 395 -35.16 13.07 -35.83
CA PRO A 395 -35.14 12.24 -34.65
C PRO A 395 -36.53 11.66 -34.38
N ILE A 396 -36.58 10.37 -34.07
CA ILE A 396 -37.78 9.63 -33.68
C ILE A 396 -37.50 8.84 -32.39
N LEU A 397 -38.56 8.53 -31.66
CA LEU A 397 -38.53 7.53 -30.61
C LEU A 397 -39.04 6.22 -31.21
N VAL A 398 -38.15 5.24 -31.36
CA VAL A 398 -38.50 3.89 -31.84
C VAL A 398 -39.27 3.18 -30.73
N SER A 399 -40.44 2.66 -31.11
CA SER A 399 -41.27 1.81 -30.27
C SER A 399 -42.02 0.87 -31.20
N LEU A 400 -41.39 -0.24 -31.57
CA LEU A 400 -42.01 -1.27 -32.40
C LEU A 400 -43.12 -1.93 -31.55
N GLN A 401 -44.37 -1.86 -32.02
CA GLN A 401 -45.58 -2.32 -31.32
C GLN A 401 -46.35 -3.35 -32.13
#